data_AF-A0A951BJ35-F1
#
_entry.id   AF-A0A951BJ35-F1
#
_cell.length_a   1.000
_cell.length_b   1.000
_cell.length_c   1.000
_cell.angle_alpha   90.00
_cell.angle_beta   90.00
_cell.angle_gamma   90.00
#
_symmetry.space_group_name_H-M   'P 1'
#
loop_
_entity.id
_entity.type
_entity.pdbx_description
1 polymer ?
#
loop_
_entity_poly.entity_id
_entity_poly.type
_entity_poly.pdbx_seq_one_letter_code
_entity_poly.pdbx_strand_id
1 'polypeptide(L)'
;MDDLAFPHVSGMIRGNPVHFDSAMAAAVAGWVCKVVVTARSHPLHPMPIEREWTDWLYQHHAPLPRWYVWVGRYIGREPFWYQPHDISIRELDPGSAPVPHSGDLIRDHGALATMVIGYLIVQAYGVAGEERLLTPDPAQGVLPRIWPFNGDVAWPPAGTVDDSGLQAYADRLLSDRTTLRNA
;
A
#
# COMPACT_ATOMS: atom_id res chain seq x y z
N MET A 1 11.09 -13.11 7.01
CA MET A 1 10.56 -11.78 6.66
C MET A 1 10.70 -10.83 7.86
N ASP A 2 10.05 -11.12 8.99
CA ASP A 2 10.00 -10.21 10.14
C ASP A 2 11.36 -9.90 10.77
N ASP A 3 12.18 -10.92 11.00
CA ASP A 3 13.51 -10.73 11.61
C ASP A 3 14.43 -9.84 10.76
N LEU A 4 14.27 -9.93 9.43
CA LEU A 4 15.02 -9.10 8.47
C LEU A 4 14.49 -7.66 8.46
N ALA A 5 13.17 -7.46 8.56
CA ALA A 5 12.56 -6.14 8.52
C ALA A 5 12.71 -5.38 9.86
N PHE A 6 12.69 -6.10 10.98
CA PHE A 6 12.55 -5.52 12.33
C PHE A 6 13.59 -4.45 12.67
N PRO A 7 14.92 -4.66 12.48
CA PRO A 7 15.91 -3.64 12.83
C PRO A 7 15.67 -2.32 12.09
N HIS A 8 15.26 -2.42 10.83
CA HIS A 8 15.00 -1.29 9.95
C HIS A 8 13.69 -0.59 10.30
N VAL A 9 12.59 -1.34 10.40
CA VAL A 9 11.27 -0.82 10.78
C VAL A 9 11.31 -0.16 12.15
N SER A 10 11.97 -0.79 13.12
CA SER A 10 12.17 -0.21 14.47
C SER A 10 12.95 1.10 14.42
N GLY A 11 14.02 1.17 13.61
CA GLY A 11 14.76 2.41 13.35
C GLY A 11 13.88 3.51 12.76
N MET A 12 13.08 3.18 11.74
CA MET A 12 12.18 4.12 11.08
C MET A 12 11.07 4.64 12.00
N ILE A 13 10.43 3.75 12.78
CA ILE A 13 9.42 4.11 13.78
C ILE A 13 9.98 5.11 14.80
N ARG A 14 11.26 4.99 15.16
CA ARG A 14 11.97 5.88 16.09
C ARG A 14 12.53 7.15 15.43
N GLY A 15 12.45 7.26 14.11
CA GLY A 15 13.01 8.39 13.36
C GLY A 15 14.53 8.35 13.19
N ASN A 16 15.17 7.21 13.46
CA ASN A 16 16.61 7.05 13.25
C ASN A 16 16.92 6.98 11.75
N PRO A 17 18.07 7.51 11.30
CA PRO A 17 18.52 7.35 9.92
C PRO A 17 18.71 5.88 9.56
N VAL A 18 18.29 5.50 8.35
CA VAL A 18 18.49 4.16 7.79
C VAL A 18 18.84 4.29 6.31
N HIS A 19 19.67 3.39 5.80
CA HIS A 19 20.03 3.33 4.38
C HIS A 19 19.33 2.14 3.72
N PHE A 20 18.53 2.38 2.69
CA PHE A 20 17.87 1.31 1.94
C PHE A 20 18.77 0.79 0.82
N ASP A 21 19.17 -0.47 0.92
CA ASP A 21 19.51 -1.27 -0.25
C ASP A 21 18.28 -2.05 -0.74
N SER A 22 18.44 -2.79 -1.84
CA SER A 22 17.36 -3.58 -2.43
C SER A 22 16.84 -4.69 -1.51
N ALA A 23 17.72 -5.29 -0.70
CA ALA A 23 17.35 -6.37 0.22
C ALA A 23 16.52 -5.85 1.40
N MET A 24 16.93 -4.72 1.98
CA MET A 24 16.18 -4.03 3.02
C MET A 24 14.82 -3.55 2.49
N ALA A 25 14.79 -2.97 1.30
CA ALA A 25 13.54 -2.52 0.68
C ALA A 25 12.54 -3.67 0.52
N ALA A 26 13.01 -4.84 0.06
CA ALA A 26 12.20 -6.04 -0.03
C ALA A 26 11.75 -6.55 1.35
N ALA A 27 12.62 -6.55 2.36
CA ALA A 27 12.26 -6.97 3.72
C ALA A 27 11.16 -6.07 4.32
N VAL A 28 11.35 -4.75 4.26
CA VAL A 28 10.37 -3.76 4.75
C VAL A 28 9.06 -3.88 3.99
N ALA A 29 9.10 -3.92 2.65
CA ALA A 29 7.89 -4.03 1.84
C ALA A 29 7.14 -5.35 2.08
N GLY A 30 7.85 -6.45 2.32
CA GLY A 30 7.26 -7.73 2.71
C GLY A 30 6.51 -7.61 4.03
N TRP A 31 7.17 -7.04 5.04
CA TRP A 31 6.54 -6.78 6.34
C TRP A 31 5.29 -5.90 6.20
N VAL A 32 5.35 -4.84 5.40
CA VAL A 32 4.20 -3.98 5.10
C VAL A 32 3.06 -4.77 4.48
N CYS A 33 3.33 -5.56 3.42
CA CYS A 33 2.30 -6.38 2.76
C CYS A 33 1.62 -7.32 3.75
N LYS A 34 2.40 -7.99 4.61
CA LYS A 34 1.89 -8.87 5.65
C LYS A 34 0.99 -8.13 6.64
N VAL A 35 1.41 -6.96 7.13
CA VAL A 35 0.62 -6.15 8.06
C VAL A 35 -0.71 -5.74 7.41
N VAL A 36 -0.67 -5.26 6.16
CA VAL A 36 -1.87 -4.83 5.44
C VAL A 36 -2.84 -5.99 5.21
N VAL A 37 -2.36 -7.15 4.74
CA VAL A 37 -3.21 -8.33 4.55
C VAL A 37 -3.77 -8.83 5.88
N THR A 38 -2.97 -8.84 6.94
CA THR A 38 -3.41 -9.31 8.26
C THR A 38 -4.43 -8.36 8.88
N ALA A 39 -4.25 -7.04 8.74
CA ALA A 39 -5.17 -6.05 9.28
C ALA A 39 -6.58 -6.15 8.67
N ARG A 40 -6.71 -6.72 7.47
CA ARG A 40 -8.01 -6.96 6.81
C ARG A 40 -8.84 -8.05 7.49
N SER A 41 -8.24 -8.90 8.33
CA SER A 41 -8.99 -9.87 9.13
C SER A 41 -9.52 -9.29 10.46
N HIS A 42 -9.37 -7.98 10.68
CA HIS A 42 -9.80 -7.33 11.91
C HIS A 42 -11.31 -7.51 12.14
N PRO A 43 -11.76 -8.07 13.28
CA PRO A 43 -13.16 -8.46 13.48
C PRO A 43 -14.19 -7.33 13.36
N LEU A 44 -13.80 -6.09 13.70
CA LEU A 44 -14.71 -4.95 13.64
C LEU A 44 -14.93 -4.41 12.22
N HIS A 45 -13.97 -4.62 11.32
CA HIS A 45 -14.00 -4.11 9.95
C HIS A 45 -13.35 -5.12 8.99
N PRO A 46 -13.93 -6.33 8.85
CA PRO A 46 -13.36 -7.34 7.98
C PRO A 46 -13.44 -6.87 6.52
N MET A 47 -12.36 -7.08 5.79
CA MET A 47 -12.29 -6.83 4.35
C MET A 47 -11.92 -8.12 3.62
N PRO A 48 -12.29 -8.27 2.33
CA PRO A 48 -11.91 -9.43 1.54
C PRO A 48 -10.40 -9.66 1.54
N ILE A 49 -9.98 -10.90 1.70
CA ILE A 49 -8.57 -11.30 1.61
C ILE A 49 -8.45 -12.29 0.46
N GLU A 50 -7.67 -11.92 -0.55
CA GLU A 50 -7.38 -12.82 -1.65
C GLU A 50 -6.48 -13.95 -1.19
N ARG A 51 -6.87 -15.19 -1.50
CA ARG A 51 -6.12 -16.38 -1.10
C ARG A 51 -4.69 -16.36 -1.64
N GLU A 52 -4.51 -15.88 -2.87
CA GLU A 52 -3.19 -15.75 -3.50
C GLU A 52 -2.23 -14.91 -2.64
N TRP A 53 -2.71 -13.84 -2.01
CA TRP A 53 -1.86 -12.99 -1.18
C TRP A 53 -1.38 -13.74 0.07
N THR A 54 -2.28 -14.43 0.75
CA THR A 54 -1.91 -15.20 1.95
C THR A 54 -0.97 -16.37 1.62
N ASP A 55 -1.24 -17.07 0.51
CA ASP A 55 -0.41 -18.19 0.06
C ASP A 55 0.99 -17.71 -0.33
N TRP A 56 1.09 -16.59 -1.07
CA TRP A 56 2.38 -16.00 -1.45
C TRP A 56 3.20 -15.59 -0.22
N LEU A 57 2.60 -14.82 0.69
CA LEU A 57 3.30 -14.33 1.88
C LEU A 57 3.80 -15.48 2.74
N TYR A 58 3.01 -16.56 2.86
CA TYR A 58 3.40 -17.76 3.60
C TYR A 58 4.52 -18.54 2.91
N GLN A 59 4.46 -18.73 1.60
CA GLN A 59 5.42 -19.56 0.86
C GLN A 59 6.74 -18.86 0.58
N HIS A 60 6.72 -17.56 0.24
CA HIS A 60 7.87 -16.85 -0.32
C HIS A 60 8.54 -15.92 0.68
N HIS A 61 7.84 -15.56 1.76
CA HIS A 61 8.33 -14.59 2.73
C HIS A 61 8.85 -13.27 2.10
N ALA A 62 8.25 -12.85 0.99
CA ALA A 62 8.64 -11.72 0.16
C ALA A 62 7.47 -10.73 -0.02
N PRO A 63 7.73 -9.48 -0.48
CA PRO A 63 6.65 -8.58 -0.89
C PRO A 63 5.70 -9.23 -1.87
N LEU A 64 4.43 -8.84 -1.82
CA LEU A 64 3.44 -9.31 -2.77
C LEU A 64 3.82 -8.85 -4.19
N PRO A 65 3.72 -9.74 -5.20
CA PRO A 65 3.90 -9.35 -6.59
C PRO A 65 2.87 -8.29 -6.96
N ARG A 66 3.24 -7.34 -7.80
CA ARG A 66 2.35 -6.26 -8.30
C ARG A 66 1.80 -5.32 -7.22
N TRP A 67 2.33 -5.39 -6.01
CA TRP A 67 2.08 -4.41 -4.98
C TRP A 67 3.11 -3.28 -5.06
N TYR A 68 2.71 -2.13 -4.55
CA TYR A 68 3.52 -0.94 -4.46
C TYR A 68 3.54 -0.48 -3.01
N VAL A 69 4.73 -0.12 -2.52
CA VAL A 69 4.92 0.36 -1.14
C VAL A 69 5.71 1.64 -1.16
N TRP A 70 5.16 2.68 -0.55
CA TRP A 70 5.82 3.95 -0.26
C TRP A 70 6.02 4.09 1.22
N VAL A 71 7.16 4.65 1.61
CA VAL A 71 7.47 4.94 3.02
C VAL A 71 7.93 6.38 3.15
N GLY A 72 7.61 7.00 4.27
CA GLY A 72 8.08 8.33 4.56
C GLY A 72 7.95 8.72 6.00
N ARG A 73 8.36 9.95 6.30
CA ARG A 73 8.42 10.43 7.67
C ARG A 73 7.13 11.15 8.05
N TYR A 74 6.53 10.72 9.15
CA TYR A 74 5.40 11.38 9.79
C TYR A 74 5.86 12.31 10.90
N ILE A 75 5.33 13.53 10.95
CA ILE A 75 5.55 14.52 12.01
C ILE A 75 4.18 15.05 12.44
N GLY A 76 3.50 14.30 13.29
CA GLY A 76 2.19 14.66 13.80
C GLY A 76 1.97 14.18 15.23
N ARG A 77 0.76 14.40 15.73
CA ARG A 77 0.37 14.10 17.12
C ARG A 77 -0.17 12.69 17.30
N GLU A 78 -0.65 12.05 16.25
CA GLU A 78 -1.20 10.69 16.27
C GLU A 78 -0.12 9.66 15.94
N PRO A 79 0.56 9.05 16.93
CA PRO A 79 1.66 8.12 16.68
C PRO A 79 1.19 6.77 16.12
N PHE A 80 -0.12 6.52 16.12
CA PHE A 80 -0.73 5.32 15.56
C PHE A 80 -1.98 5.72 14.79
N TRP A 81 -2.00 5.41 13.50
CA TRP A 81 -3.14 5.68 12.65
C TRP A 81 -3.20 4.65 11.51
N TYR A 82 -4.39 4.22 11.13
CA TYR A 82 -4.59 3.21 10.10
C TYR A 82 -5.86 3.50 9.31
N GLN A 83 -5.73 3.62 7.98
CA GLN A 83 -6.86 3.79 7.07
C GLN A 83 -6.78 2.73 5.96
N PRO A 84 -7.62 1.68 6.04
CA PRO A 84 -7.76 0.69 5.00
C PRO A 84 -8.85 1.09 3.99
N HIS A 85 -8.68 0.64 2.75
CA HIS A 85 -9.67 0.74 1.68
C HIS A 85 -9.70 -0.57 0.89
N ASP A 86 -10.91 -1.09 0.64
CA ASP A 86 -11.13 -2.14 -0.35
C ASP A 86 -11.25 -1.53 -1.74
N ILE A 87 -10.62 -2.17 -2.71
CA ILE A 87 -10.68 -1.76 -4.11
C ILE A 87 -11.40 -2.88 -4.86
N SER A 88 -12.65 -2.66 -5.24
CA SER A 88 -13.35 -3.62 -6.08
C SER A 88 -13.11 -3.30 -7.55
N ILE A 89 -12.58 -4.25 -8.33
CA ILE A 89 -12.52 -4.14 -9.78
C ILE A 89 -13.75 -4.81 -10.39
N ARG A 90 -14.44 -4.08 -11.27
CA ARG A 90 -15.54 -4.59 -12.07
C ARG A 90 -15.11 -4.58 -13.54
N GLU A 91 -15.10 -5.75 -14.18
CA GLU A 91 -15.05 -5.79 -15.64
C GLU A 91 -16.41 -5.31 -16.16
N LEU A 92 -16.42 -4.21 -16.90
CA LEU A 92 -17.57 -3.83 -17.71
C LEU A 92 -17.36 -4.44 -19.09
N ASP A 93 -18.28 -5.29 -19.53
CA ASP A 93 -18.27 -5.78 -20.92
C ASP A 93 -18.30 -4.57 -21.89
N PRO A 94 -17.47 -4.55 -22.95
CA PRO A 94 -17.45 -3.45 -23.91
C PRO A 94 -18.84 -3.27 -24.55
N GLY A 95 -19.49 -2.12 -24.29
CA GLY A 95 -20.82 -1.77 -24.81
C GLY A 95 -21.98 -1.99 -23.84
N SER A 96 -21.72 -2.48 -22.63
CA SER A 96 -22.73 -2.63 -21.58
C SER A 96 -22.99 -1.29 -20.88
N ALA A 97 -24.27 -0.89 -20.82
CA ALA A 97 -24.68 0.23 -19.97
C ALA A 97 -24.35 -0.09 -18.51
N PRO A 98 -23.93 0.89 -17.68
CA PRO A 98 -23.69 0.65 -16.26
C PRO A 98 -25.01 0.23 -15.59
N VAL A 99 -25.22 -1.07 -15.40
CA VAL A 99 -26.42 -1.59 -14.75
C VAL A 99 -26.27 -1.38 -13.24
N PRO A 100 -27.22 -0.74 -12.56
CA PRO A 100 -27.21 -0.68 -11.12
C PRO A 100 -27.60 -2.05 -10.55
N HIS A 101 -26.66 -2.67 -9.82
CA HIS A 101 -26.94 -3.62 -8.75
C HIS A 101 -27.42 -5.05 -9.10
N SER A 102 -27.26 -5.54 -10.33
CA SER A 102 -27.56 -6.94 -10.65
C SER A 102 -26.30 -7.80 -10.78
N GLY A 103 -25.79 -8.33 -9.66
CA GLY A 103 -25.01 -9.58 -9.66
C GLY A 103 -23.71 -9.65 -10.48
N ASP A 104 -23.14 -8.53 -10.93
CA ASP A 104 -21.85 -8.52 -11.62
C ASP A 104 -20.78 -9.15 -10.73
N LEU A 105 -20.12 -10.21 -11.20
CA LEU A 105 -19.02 -10.86 -10.50
C LEU A 105 -17.89 -9.85 -10.29
N ILE A 106 -17.71 -9.41 -9.04
CA ILE A 106 -16.45 -8.81 -8.61
C ILE A 106 -15.40 -9.91 -8.79
N ARG A 107 -14.53 -9.78 -9.79
CA ARG A 107 -13.54 -10.81 -10.10
C ARG A 107 -12.32 -10.71 -9.21
N ASP A 108 -11.87 -9.48 -8.93
CA ASP A 108 -10.65 -9.23 -8.18
C ASP A 108 -10.85 -8.10 -7.16
N HIS A 109 -10.36 -8.31 -5.94
CA HIS A 109 -10.18 -7.26 -4.95
C HIS A 109 -8.74 -6.73 -4.96
N GLY A 110 -8.62 -5.46 -4.59
CA GLY A 110 -7.37 -4.81 -4.25
C GLY A 110 -7.43 -4.20 -2.86
N ALA A 111 -6.27 -3.79 -2.39
CA ALA A 111 -6.08 -3.13 -1.12
C ALA A 111 -5.33 -1.81 -1.34
N LEU A 112 -5.85 -0.75 -0.74
CA LEU A 112 -5.08 0.43 -0.40
C LEU A 112 -5.08 0.55 1.12
N ALA A 113 -3.91 0.73 1.71
CA ALA A 113 -3.83 0.98 3.15
C ALA A 113 -2.76 2.03 3.41
N THR A 114 -3.10 2.99 4.26
CA THR A 114 -2.14 3.95 4.80
C THR A 114 -2.04 3.74 6.30
N MET A 115 -0.81 3.68 6.82
CA MET A 115 -0.56 3.47 8.23
C MET A 115 0.54 4.38 8.76
N VAL A 116 0.38 4.83 9.99
CA VAL A 116 1.36 5.60 10.76
C VAL A 116 1.71 4.81 12.01
N ILE A 117 3.02 4.66 12.26
CA ILE A 117 3.58 4.08 13.49
C ILE A 117 4.81 4.91 13.89
N GLY A 118 4.69 5.71 14.95
CA GLY A 118 5.71 6.65 15.38
C GLY A 118 6.05 7.66 14.26
N TYR A 119 7.31 7.71 13.85
CA TYR A 119 7.77 8.57 12.76
C TYR A 119 7.59 7.94 11.36
N LEU A 120 7.13 6.70 11.26
CA LEU A 120 6.95 6.01 9.99
C LEU A 120 5.52 6.18 9.50
N ILE A 121 5.35 6.72 8.29
CA ILE A 121 4.14 6.59 7.49
C ILE A 121 4.42 5.66 6.30
N VAL A 122 3.48 4.76 6.02
CA VAL A 122 3.52 3.83 4.91
C VAL A 122 2.22 3.91 4.15
N GLN A 123 2.30 3.81 2.82
CA GLN A 123 1.15 3.48 2.00
C GLN A 123 1.47 2.24 1.17
N ALA A 124 0.55 1.29 1.19
CA ALA A 124 0.61 0.09 0.38
C ALA A 124 -0.59 0.05 -0.56
N TYR A 125 -0.33 -0.32 -1.80
CA TYR A 125 -1.34 -0.42 -2.84
C TYR A 125 -1.11 -1.69 -3.64
N GLY A 126 -2.13 -2.50 -3.82
CA GLY A 126 -2.04 -3.69 -4.66
C GLY A 126 -3.42 -4.13 -5.12
N VAL A 127 -3.48 -4.76 -6.27
CA VAL A 127 -4.70 -5.37 -6.79
C VAL A 127 -4.35 -6.78 -7.22
N ALA A 128 -5.21 -7.75 -6.91
CA ALA A 128 -5.16 -9.05 -7.57
C ALA A 128 -5.47 -8.89 -9.07
N GLY A 129 -4.94 -9.76 -9.91
CA GLY A 129 -5.22 -9.74 -11.36
C GLY A 129 -4.27 -8.86 -12.21
N GLU A 130 -4.82 -8.26 -13.27
CA GLU A 130 -4.09 -7.73 -14.44
C GLU A 130 -3.27 -6.44 -14.21
N GLU A 131 -2.10 -6.39 -14.87
CA GLU A 131 -1.03 -5.39 -14.73
C GLU A 131 -1.34 -4.00 -15.27
N ARG A 132 -2.35 -3.87 -16.13
CA ARG A 132 -2.49 -2.70 -17.01
C ARG A 132 -3.22 -1.51 -16.42
N LEU A 133 -4.01 -1.72 -15.37
CA LEU A 133 -5.00 -0.71 -15.02
C LEU A 133 -4.46 0.38 -14.07
N LEU A 134 -3.47 0.09 -13.21
CA LEU A 134 -3.26 0.95 -12.04
C LEU A 134 -1.80 0.95 -11.53
N THR A 135 -0.83 1.31 -12.36
CA THR A 135 0.50 1.71 -11.84
C THR A 135 0.42 3.16 -11.41
N PRO A 136 0.50 3.50 -10.11
CA PRO A 136 0.41 4.89 -9.69
C PRO A 136 1.59 5.69 -10.25
N ASP A 137 1.34 6.93 -10.68
CA ASP A 137 2.37 7.79 -11.25
C ASP A 137 3.46 8.03 -10.18
N PRO A 138 4.74 7.72 -10.48
CA PRO A 138 5.86 7.97 -9.58
C PRO A 138 5.95 9.42 -9.09
N ALA A 139 5.45 10.40 -9.87
CA ALA A 139 5.46 11.82 -9.52
C ALA A 139 4.38 12.23 -8.50
N GLN A 140 3.41 11.37 -8.20
CA GLN A 140 2.26 11.68 -7.35
C GLN A 140 2.49 11.47 -5.84
N GLY A 141 3.73 11.30 -5.40
CA GLY A 141 4.05 10.99 -4.01
C GLY A 141 5.10 11.93 -3.40
N VAL A 142 4.79 12.50 -2.23
CA VAL A 142 5.80 13.13 -1.36
C VAL A 142 6.77 12.08 -0.80
N LEU A 143 6.34 10.81 -0.76
CA LEU A 143 7.08 9.72 -0.16
C LEU A 143 7.76 8.84 -1.21
N PRO A 144 9.03 8.45 -1.02
CA PRO A 144 9.72 7.55 -1.92
C PRO A 144 9.06 6.16 -1.95
N ARG A 145 9.03 5.58 -3.15
CA ARG A 145 8.62 4.20 -3.35
C ARG A 145 9.78 3.26 -3.02
N ILE A 146 9.56 2.29 -2.14
CA ILE A 146 10.55 1.24 -1.82
C ILE A 146 10.23 -0.08 -2.52
N TRP A 147 9.00 -0.26 -3.00
CA TRP A 147 8.60 -1.46 -3.75
C TRP A 147 7.65 -1.13 -4.91
N PRO A 148 7.87 -1.70 -6.10
CA PRO A 148 9.10 -2.34 -6.55
C PRO A 148 10.31 -1.42 -6.42
N PHE A 149 11.45 -1.97 -5.98
CA PHE A 149 12.66 -1.18 -5.72
C PHE A 149 13.19 -0.60 -7.02
N ASN A 150 13.42 0.71 -7.06
CA ASN A 150 13.83 1.45 -8.26
C ASN A 150 15.07 2.33 -8.06
N GLY A 151 15.77 2.19 -6.94
CA GLY A 151 16.99 2.94 -6.64
C GLY A 151 17.12 3.27 -5.16
N ASP A 152 18.16 4.02 -4.82
CA ASP A 152 18.48 4.35 -3.44
C ASP A 152 17.39 5.21 -2.79
N VAL A 153 16.87 4.73 -1.65
CA VAL A 153 15.93 5.47 -0.82
C VAL A 153 16.65 5.91 0.44
N ALA A 154 16.85 7.21 0.60
CA ALA A 154 17.38 7.77 1.84
C ALA A 154 16.28 7.84 2.90
N TRP A 155 16.59 7.38 4.12
CA TRP A 155 15.71 7.55 5.27
C TRP A 155 16.38 8.36 6.40
N PRO A 156 15.68 9.36 6.98
CA PRO A 156 14.36 9.83 6.57
C PRO A 156 14.40 10.58 5.21
N PRO A 157 13.34 10.50 4.40
CA PRO A 157 13.25 11.30 3.20
C PRO A 157 13.12 12.79 3.53
N ALA A 158 13.43 13.65 2.55
CA ALA A 158 13.30 15.10 2.69
C ALA A 158 11.83 15.54 2.87
N GLY A 159 10.89 14.82 2.26
CA GLY A 159 9.46 15.04 2.42
C GLY A 159 8.92 14.45 3.71
N THR A 160 8.02 15.18 4.38
CA THR A 160 7.30 14.72 5.57
C THR A 160 5.80 14.89 5.39
N VAL A 161 5.02 14.03 6.04
CA VAL A 161 3.57 14.19 6.19
C VAL A 161 3.28 14.56 7.65
N ASP A 162 2.39 15.51 7.88
CA ASP A 162 1.94 15.90 9.21
C ASP A 162 0.44 15.60 9.39
N ASP A 163 -0.12 15.98 10.54
CA ASP A 163 -1.55 15.78 10.83
C ASP A 163 -2.46 16.42 9.77
N SER A 164 -2.04 17.55 9.17
CA SER A 164 -2.84 18.28 8.17
C SER A 164 -2.83 17.61 6.79
N GLY A 165 -1.71 16.99 6.43
CA GLY A 165 -1.53 16.29 5.15
C GLY A 165 -1.93 14.81 5.17
N LEU A 166 -2.16 14.22 6.35
CA LEU A 166 -2.35 12.77 6.51
C LEU A 166 -3.52 12.22 5.68
N GLN A 167 -4.70 12.84 5.82
CA GLN A 167 -5.90 12.39 5.12
C GLN A 167 -5.74 12.53 3.60
N ALA A 168 -5.25 13.69 3.14
CA ALA A 168 -5.00 13.94 1.72
C ALA A 168 -4.01 12.95 1.13
N TYR A 169 -2.96 12.59 1.88
CA TYR A 169 -1.99 11.59 1.45
C TYR A 169 -2.62 10.19 1.37
N ALA A 170 -3.47 9.82 2.33
CA ALA A 170 -4.13 8.53 2.36
C ALA A 170 -5.09 8.32 1.19
N ASP A 171 -5.80 9.37 0.79
CA ASP A 171 -6.81 9.33 -0.28
C ASP A 171 -6.23 9.62 -1.68
N ARG A 172 -4.93 9.97 -1.77
CA ARG A 172 -4.31 10.40 -3.04
C ARG A 172 -4.49 9.39 -4.18
N LEU A 173 -4.35 8.10 -3.87
CA LEU A 173 -4.46 7.02 -4.86
C LEU A 173 -5.91 6.63 -5.20
N LEU A 174 -6.88 7.11 -4.42
CA LEU A 174 -8.31 6.94 -4.73
C LEU A 174 -8.79 7.99 -5.73
N SER A 175 -8.27 9.22 -5.62
CA SER A 175 -8.71 10.38 -6.40
C SER A 175 -8.41 10.24 -7.89
N ASP A 176 -7.26 9.65 -8.25
CA ASP A 176 -6.84 9.45 -9.65
C ASP A 176 -7.67 8.42 -10.43
N ARG A 177 -8.43 7.57 -9.74
CA ARG A 177 -9.23 6.52 -10.39
C ARG A 177 -10.52 7.05 -11.01
N THR A 178 -10.87 8.29 -10.75
CA THR A 178 -11.98 8.98 -11.43
C THR A 178 -11.65 9.27 -12.90
N THR A 179 -10.36 9.27 -13.26
CA THR A 179 -9.87 9.73 -14.58
C THR A 179 -9.66 8.60 -15.60
N LEU A 180 -9.71 7.32 -15.21
CA LEU A 180 -9.54 6.17 -16.11
C LEU A 180 -10.82 5.78 -16.88
N ARG A 181 -11.82 6.66 -16.90
CA ARG A 181 -13.12 6.39 -17.55
C ARG A 181 -13.25 6.91 -19.00
N ASN A 182 -12.27 7.65 -19.52
CA ASN A 182 -12.41 8.38 -20.80
C ASN A 182 -11.16 8.32 -21.72
N ALA A 183 -10.46 7.20 -21.81
CA ALA A 183 -9.44 6.99 -22.85
C ALA A 183 -9.83 5.82 -23.74
#